data_AF-A0A924HQY0-F1
#
_entry.id   AF-A0A924HQY0-F1
#
_cell.length_a   1.000
_cell.length_b   1.000
_cell.length_c   1.000
_cell.angle_alpha   90.00
_cell.angle_beta   90.00
_cell.angle_gamma   90.00
#
_symmetry.space_group_name_H-M   'P 1'
#
loop_
_entity.id
_entity.type
_entity.pdbx_description
1 polymer ?
#
loop_
_entity_poly.entity_id
_entity_poly.type
_entity_poly.pdbx_seq_one_letter_code
_entity_poly.pdbx_strand_id
1 'polypeptide(L)' 'TARSLGLVFECQAGKGKLVVSGIDLLSNQENRPEAKQLLYSLKNYMAGSKFNPATQVSIAKIKSLIIEGQ' A
#
# COMPACT_ATOMS: atom_id res chain seq x y z
N THR A 1 16.96 10.80 -14.40
CA THR A 1 15.97 11.53 -13.58
C THR A 1 14.76 10.70 -13.17
N ALA A 2 14.73 9.37 -13.36
CA ALA A 2 13.62 8.53 -12.91
C ALA A 2 13.88 8.01 -11.48
N ARG A 3 13.24 8.62 -10.48
CA ARG A 3 13.16 8.01 -9.14
C ARG A 3 12.10 6.91 -9.22
N SER A 4 12.48 5.65 -8.97
CA SER A 4 11.50 4.57 -8.88
C SER A 4 10.51 4.92 -7.77
N LEU A 5 9.27 5.23 -8.14
CA LEU A 5 8.27 5.73 -7.19
C LEU A 5 7.68 4.61 -6.32
N GLY A 6 8.00 3.35 -6.59
CA GLY A 6 7.47 2.20 -5.85
C GLY A 6 5.94 2.27 -5.76
N LEU A 7 5.24 2.09 -6.89
CA LEU A 7 3.80 2.31 -6.97
C LEU A 7 2.99 1.47 -5.96
N VAL A 8 3.47 0.25 -5.65
CA VAL A 8 2.95 -0.59 -4.58
C VAL A 8 4.12 -1.32 -3.91
N PHE A 9 4.16 -1.35 -2.58
CA PHE A 9 5.14 -2.13 -1.82
C PHE A 9 4.57 -2.60 -0.49
N GLU A 10 5.22 -3.59 0.13
CA GLU A 10 4.88 -4.09 1.45
C GLU A 10 5.99 -3.84 2.48
N CYS A 11 5.62 -3.66 3.75
CA CYS A 11 6.57 -3.51 4.84
C CYS A 11 5.96 -3.87 6.20
N GLN A 12 6.82 -4.04 7.20
CA GLN A 12 6.45 -4.10 8.61
C GLN A 12 6.61 -2.72 9.24
N ALA A 13 5.68 -2.33 10.11
CA ALA A 13 5.74 -1.08 10.85
C ALA A 13 5.18 -1.28 12.27
N GLY A 14 6.04 -1.12 13.27
CA GLY A 14 5.69 -1.48 14.66
C GLY A 14 5.35 -2.97 14.76
N LYS A 15 4.17 -3.29 15.31
CA LYS A 15 3.66 -4.67 15.43
C LYS A 15 2.81 -5.11 14.24
N GLY A 16 2.65 -4.27 13.22
CA GLY A 16 1.78 -4.51 12.07
C GLY A 16 2.52 -4.70 10.75
N LYS A 17 1.78 -5.15 9.75
CA LYS A 17 2.21 -5.29 8.34
C LYS A 17 1.37 -4.35 7.48
N LEU A 18 1.98 -3.75 6.47
CA LEU A 18 1.36 -2.75 5.59
C LEU A 18 1.60 -3.12 4.13
N VAL A 19 0.60 -2.82 3.30
CA VAL A 19 0.78 -2.60 1.86
C VAL A 19 0.54 -1.11 1.63
N VAL A 20 1.49 -0.46 0.97
CA VAL A 20 1.42 0.95 0.61
C VAL A 20 1.23 1.04 -0.90
N SER A 21 0.26 1.85 -1.34
CA SER A 21 -0.01 2.12 -2.74
C SER A 21 0.04 3.62 -2.99
N GLY A 22 0.80 4.05 -3.99
CA GLY A 22 0.73 5.41 -4.54
C GLY A 22 -0.38 5.58 -5.59
N ILE A 23 -1.05 4.49 -5.96
CA ILE A 23 -2.22 4.50 -6.85
C ILE A 23 -3.45 4.77 -6.00
N ASP A 24 -4.28 5.72 -6.41
CA ASP A 24 -5.63 5.85 -5.88
C ASP A 24 -6.48 4.66 -6.36
N LEU A 25 -6.77 3.77 -5.41
CA LEU A 25 -7.59 2.58 -5.61
C LEU A 25 -9.00 2.76 -5.03
N LEU A 26 -9.31 3.89 -4.40
CA LEU A 26 -10.51 4.04 -3.57
C LEU A 26 -11.54 4.99 -4.21
N SER A 27 -11.10 6.03 -4.92
CA SER A 27 -12.04 6.97 -5.54
C SER A 27 -12.69 6.41 -6.80
N ASN A 28 -14.00 6.64 -6.93
CA ASN A 28 -14.80 6.36 -8.13
C ASN A 28 -14.72 4.88 -8.61
N GLN A 29 -14.73 3.91 -7.70
CA GLN A 29 -14.58 2.49 -8.04
C GLN A 29 -15.67 1.95 -8.99
N GLU A 30 -16.86 2.56 -8.99
CA GLU A 30 -17.98 2.16 -9.87
C GLU A 30 -17.61 2.29 -11.35
N ASN A 31 -16.79 3.29 -11.69
CA ASN A 31 -16.37 3.57 -13.06
C ASN A 31 -14.93 3.09 -13.36
N ARG A 32 -14.27 2.41 -12.41
CA ARG A 32 -12.86 2.00 -12.50
C ARG A 32 -12.71 0.52 -12.14
N PRO A 33 -13.16 -0.40 -13.01
CA PRO A 33 -13.14 -1.84 -12.74
C PRO A 33 -11.73 -2.37 -12.46
N GLU A 34 -10.70 -1.80 -13.08
CA GLU A 34 -9.29 -2.15 -12.88
C GLU A 34 -8.79 -1.79 -11.47
N ALA A 35 -9.18 -0.62 -10.93
CA ALA A 35 -8.84 -0.22 -9.57
C ALA A 35 -9.53 -1.11 -8.53
N LYS A 36 -10.81 -1.44 -8.77
CA LYS A 36 -11.59 -2.35 -7.94
C LYS A 36 -10.98 -3.76 -7.91
N GLN A 37 -10.63 -4.30 -9.08
CA GLN A 37 -10.02 -5.62 -9.20
C GLN A 37 -8.64 -5.65 -8.52
N LEU A 38 -7.80 -4.63 -8.75
CA LEU A 38 -6.48 -4.56 -8.14
C LEU A 38 -6.58 -4.48 -6.60
N LEU A 39 -7.48 -3.66 -6.06
CA LEU A 39 -7.72 -3.61 -4.62
C LEU A 39 -8.17 -4.97 -4.06
N TYR A 40 -9.05 -5.67 -4.78
CA TYR A 40 -9.46 -7.02 -4.40
C TYR A 40 -8.27 -7.99 -4.36
N SER A 41 -7.43 -7.99 -5.40
CA SER A 41 -6.22 -8.81 -5.46
C SER A 41 -5.25 -8.52 -4.31
N LEU A 42 -5.03 -7.24 -3.98
CA LEU A 42 -4.16 -6.84 -2.87
C LEU A 42 -4.71 -7.29 -1.52
N LYS A 43 -6.03 -7.13 -1.29
CA LYS A 43 -6.68 -7.63 -0.07
C LYS A 43 -6.57 -9.14 0.06
N ASN A 44 -6.80 -9.88 -1.02
CA ASN A 44 -6.66 -11.33 -1.03
C ASN A 44 -5.22 -11.77 -0.76
N TYR A 45 -4.23 -11.07 -1.33
CA TYR A 45 -2.82 -11.29 -1.03
C TYR A 45 -2.53 -11.08 0.46
N MET A 46 -2.98 -9.96 1.03
CA MET A 46 -2.79 -9.61 2.45
C MET A 46 -3.43 -10.61 3.42
N ALA A 47 -4.52 -11.27 3.01
CA ALA A 47 -5.18 -12.31 3.80
C ALA A 47 -4.46 -13.67 3.74
N GLY A 48 -3.55 -13.87 2.78
CA GLY A 48 -2.83 -15.11 2.58
C GLY A 48 -1.54 -15.22 3.39
N SER A 49 -1.05 -16.45 3.57
CA SER A 49 0.22 -16.73 4.25
C SER A 49 1.45 -16.17 3.52
N LYS A 50 1.32 -15.84 2.23
CA LYS A 50 2.37 -15.21 1.42
C LYS A 50 2.56 -13.72 1.75
N PHE A 51 1.65 -13.10 2.50
CA PHE A 51 1.85 -11.75 3.02
C PHE A 51 2.75 -11.78 4.26
N ASN A 52 4.05 -11.84 3.99
CA ASN A 52 5.09 -11.90 5.00
C ASN A 52 6.24 -10.92 4.69
N PRO A 53 5.98 -9.61 4.73
CA PRO A 53 6.98 -8.60 4.41
C PRO A 53 8.19 -8.72 5.34
N ALA A 54 9.39 -8.72 4.77
CA ALA A 54 10.64 -8.80 5.53
C ALA A 54 11.15 -7.42 5.97
N THR A 55 10.81 -6.36 5.22
CA THR A 55 11.37 -5.03 5.42
C THR A 55 10.71 -4.30 6.59
N GLN A 56 11.45 -4.06 7.67
CA GLN A 56 11.00 -3.22 8.78
C GLN A 56 11.20 -1.73 8.44
N VAL A 57 10.13 -0.94 8.56
CA VAL A 57 10.16 0.51 8.42
C VAL A 57 9.73 1.14 9.74
N SER A 58 10.38 2.25 10.12
CA SER A 58 10.02 2.98 11.33
C SER A 58 8.68 3.71 11.14
N ILE A 59 7.88 3.78 12.20
CA ILE A 59 6.60 4.51 12.18
C ILE A 59 6.82 5.98 11.78
N ALA A 60 7.92 6.61 12.25
CA ALA A 60 8.27 7.97 11.86
C ALA A 60 8.47 8.12 10.35
N LYS A 61 9.12 7.14 9.70
CA LYS A 61 9.31 7.16 8.25
C LYS A 61 7.99 7.00 7.50
N ILE A 62 7.07 6.15 7.98
CA ILE A 62 5.72 6.03 7.41
C ILE A 62 4.95 7.34 7.56
N LYS A 63 4.97 7.95 8.75
CA LYS A 63 4.31 9.24 8.99
C LYS A 63 4.82 10.35 8.08
N SER A 64 6.12 10.37 7.76
CA SER A 64 6.69 11.35 6.82
C SER A 64 6.17 11.24 5.38
N LEU A 65 5.46 10.15 5.02
CA LEU A 65 4.83 9.99 3.71
C LEU A 65 3.41 10.58 3.67
N ILE A 66 2.82 10.85 4.83
CA ILE A 66 1.47 11.39 4.97
C ILE A 66 1.61 12.91 5.13
N ILE A 67 0.91 13.66 4.31
CA ILE A 67 0.77 15.12 4.50
C ILE A 67 -0.37 15.31 5.50
N GLU A 68 -0.10 15.88 6.68
CA GLU A 68 -1.17 16.24 7.63
C GLU A 68 -2.06 17.31 6.99
N GLY A 69 -3.31 16.97 6.63
CA GLY A 69 -4.30 17.94 6.13
C GLY A 69 -5.09 17.53 4.88
N GLN A 70 -5.69 16.35 4.87
CA GLN A 70 -6.85 16.03 4.01
C GLN A 70 -7.96 15.51 4.91
#